data_AF-A0A101HII3-F1
#
_entry.id   AF-A0A101HII3-F1
#
_cell.length_a   1.000
_cell.length_b   1.000
_cell.length_c   1.000
_cell.angle_alpha   90.00
_cell.angle_beta   90.00
_cell.angle_gamma   90.00
#
_symmetry.space_group_name_H-M   'P 1'
#
loop_
_entity.id
_entity.type
_entity.pdbx_description
1 polymer ?
#
loop_
_entity_poly.entity_id
_entity_poly.type
_entity_poly.pdbx_seq_one_letter_code
_entity_poly.pdbx_strand_id
1 'polypeptide(L)'
;MKPNMQDKDFLSDDLFVYWRIHPTEELTAFWDKLISENEHLREPFQAAIAEFDKIRQGQYLCRFDEDAMFRELQGRISQRRKRKLRVLYASSAAAILLLTLITLLYTYTPKEAFPDTQITSIGEVMNQNKVQLIT
;
A
#
# COMPACT_ATOMS: atom_id res chain seq x y z
N MET A 1 25.14 -57.04 8.65
CA MET A 1 24.17 -56.29 9.47
C MET A 1 23.23 -55.62 8.49
N LYS A 2 21.98 -56.10 8.36
CA LYS A 2 21.02 -55.52 7.39
C LYS A 2 20.46 -54.23 8.03
N PRO A 3 20.60 -53.04 7.41
CA PRO A 3 19.96 -51.84 7.94
C PRO A 3 18.45 -52.03 7.82
N ASN A 4 17.76 -52.05 8.96
CA ASN A 4 16.32 -52.14 9.03
C ASN A 4 15.77 -50.71 8.90
N MET A 5 15.72 -50.20 7.67
CA MET A 5 15.42 -48.81 7.37
C MET A 5 13.88 -48.63 7.33
N GLN A 6 13.34 -47.80 8.22
CA GLN A 6 11.92 -47.46 8.27
C GLN A 6 11.60 -46.23 7.41
N ASP A 7 10.32 -45.97 7.18
CA ASP A 7 9.82 -44.80 6.46
C ASP A 7 10.38 -43.46 6.98
N LYS A 8 10.51 -43.32 8.30
CA LYS A 8 11.07 -42.14 8.97
C LYS A 8 12.54 -41.90 8.64
N ASP A 9 13.28 -42.96 8.31
CA ASP A 9 14.70 -42.85 7.99
C ASP A 9 14.88 -42.18 6.62
N PHE A 10 14.01 -42.48 5.64
CA PHE A 10 14.01 -41.81 4.33
C PHE A 10 13.63 -40.33 4.44
N LEU A 11 12.63 -39.99 5.25
CA LEU A 11 12.24 -38.59 5.46
C LEU A 11 13.31 -37.78 6.21
N SER A 12 14.20 -38.45 6.95
CA SER A 12 15.33 -37.84 7.65
C SER A 12 16.59 -37.79 6.80
N ASP A 13 16.58 -38.39 5.62
CA ASP A 13 17.71 -38.40 4.70
C ASP A 13 17.69 -37.12 3.83
N ASP A 14 18.71 -36.28 4.00
CA ASP A 14 18.84 -35.02 3.27
C ASP A 14 18.91 -35.21 1.75
N LEU A 15 19.52 -36.30 1.29
CA LEU A 15 19.63 -36.61 -0.13
C LEU A 15 18.27 -37.02 -0.72
N PHE A 16 17.48 -37.77 0.06
CA PHE A 16 16.12 -38.14 -0.33
C PHE A 16 15.23 -36.90 -0.43
N VAL A 17 15.25 -36.05 0.61
CA VAL A 17 14.49 -34.79 0.64
C VAL A 17 14.92 -33.88 -0.50
N TYR A 18 16.22 -33.72 -0.73
CA TYR A 18 16.77 -32.93 -1.82
C TYR A 18 16.28 -33.44 -3.18
N TRP A 19 16.35 -34.75 -3.43
CA TRP A 19 15.84 -35.35 -4.67
C TRP A 19 14.33 -35.12 -4.86
N ARG A 20 13.53 -35.19 -3.79
CA ARG A 20 12.09 -34.92 -3.88
C ARG A 20 11.76 -33.46 -4.24
N ILE A 21 12.62 -32.53 -3.88
CA ILE A 21 12.48 -31.10 -4.23
C ILE A 21 13.06 -30.82 -5.63
N HIS A 22 14.19 -31.45 -5.95
CA HIS A 22 14.97 -31.22 -7.16
C HIS A 22 15.32 -32.55 -7.85
N PRO A 23 14.35 -33.20 -8.51
CA PRO A 23 14.60 -34.48 -9.16
C PRO A 23 15.55 -34.31 -10.34
N THR A 24 16.65 -35.04 -10.35
CA THR A 24 17.57 -35.18 -11.50
C THR A 24 17.59 -36.63 -11.96
N GLU A 25 17.99 -36.86 -13.22
CA GLU A 25 18.09 -38.22 -13.78
C GLU A 25 19.08 -39.08 -12.97
N GLU A 26 20.22 -38.51 -12.56
CA GLU A 26 21.25 -39.21 -11.78
C GLU A 26 20.73 -39.64 -10.40
N LEU A 27 20.06 -38.74 -9.67
CA LEU A 27 19.47 -39.07 -8.37
C LEU A 27 18.35 -40.09 -8.49
N THR A 28 17.53 -39.98 -9.55
CA THR A 28 16.44 -40.93 -9.81
C THR A 28 17.02 -42.32 -10.07
N ALA A 29 18.04 -42.43 -10.93
CA ALA A 29 18.73 -43.69 -11.18
C ALA A 29 19.39 -44.27 -9.91
N PHE A 30 19.96 -43.41 -9.05
CA PHE A 30 20.52 -43.84 -7.77
C PHE A 30 19.45 -44.48 -6.86
N TRP A 31 18.33 -43.81 -6.65
CA TRP A 31 17.24 -44.33 -5.80
C TRP A 31 16.57 -45.56 -6.41
N ASP A 32 16.35 -45.58 -7.72
CA ASP A 32 15.80 -46.74 -8.42
C ASP A 32 16.70 -47.97 -8.25
N LYS A 33 18.02 -47.78 -8.39
CA LYS A 33 19.00 -48.84 -8.16
C LYS A 33 18.96 -49.33 -6.71
N LEU A 34 18.98 -48.41 -5.74
CA LEU A 34 18.93 -48.74 -4.31
C LEU A 34 17.71 -49.60 -3.96
N ILE A 35 16.52 -49.23 -4.47
CA ILE A 35 15.28 -49.96 -4.23
C ILE A 35 15.26 -51.29 -4.99
N SER A 36 15.80 -51.35 -6.20
CA SER A 36 15.89 -52.60 -6.97
C SER A 36 16.79 -53.65 -6.30
N GLU A 37 17.87 -53.21 -5.65
CA GLU A 37 18.78 -54.08 -4.90
C GLU A 37 18.22 -54.47 -3.52
N ASN A 38 17.25 -53.69 -3.00
CA ASN A 38 16.69 -53.84 -1.67
C ASN A 38 15.15 -53.81 -1.72
N GLU A 39 14.55 -54.85 -2.29
CA GLU A 39 13.09 -54.93 -2.49
C GLU A 39 12.29 -54.74 -1.18
N HIS A 40 12.84 -55.16 -0.04
CA HIS A 40 12.24 -54.96 1.29
C HIS A 40 12.08 -53.48 1.70
N LEU A 41 12.84 -52.57 1.08
CA LEU A 41 12.75 -51.13 1.31
C LEU A 41 11.68 -50.46 0.44
N ARG A 42 11.09 -51.16 -0.53
CA ARG A 42 10.11 -50.57 -1.45
C ARG A 42 8.90 -49.99 -0.71
N GLU A 43 8.36 -50.73 0.23
CA GLU A 43 7.20 -50.31 1.02
C GLU A 43 7.49 -49.05 1.87
N PRO A 44 8.52 -49.02 2.74
CA PRO A 44 8.85 -47.81 3.51
C PRO A 44 9.26 -46.63 2.61
N PHE A 45 9.90 -46.88 1.48
CA PHE A 45 10.25 -45.84 0.50
C PHE A 45 9.02 -45.20 -0.14
N GLN A 46 8.04 -46.01 -0.56
CA GLN A 46 6.78 -45.49 -1.10
C GLN A 46 5.96 -44.75 -0.03
N ALA A 47 5.96 -45.24 1.21
CA ALA A 47 5.31 -44.55 2.32
C ALA A 47 5.93 -43.17 2.58
N ALA A 48 7.27 -43.07 2.57
CA ALA A 48 7.98 -41.80 2.70
C ALA A 48 7.64 -40.82 1.56
N ILE A 49 7.56 -41.30 0.31
CA ILE A 49 7.13 -40.46 -0.83
C ILE A 49 5.71 -39.92 -0.61
N ALA A 50 4.78 -40.77 -0.19
CA ALA A 50 3.39 -40.38 0.04
C ALA A 50 3.26 -39.32 1.15
N GLU A 51 3.99 -39.49 2.27
CA GLU A 51 3.97 -38.53 3.36
C GLU A 51 4.62 -37.20 2.96
N PHE A 52 5.73 -37.23 2.21
CA PHE A 52 6.34 -36.02 1.64
C PHE A 52 5.36 -35.25 0.76
N ASP A 53 4.65 -35.95 -0.13
CA ASP A 53 3.69 -35.32 -1.04
C ASP A 53 2.51 -34.71 -0.31
N LYS A 54 2.03 -35.35 0.76
CA LYS A 54 0.98 -34.80 1.65
C LYS A 54 1.43 -33.51 2.33
N ILE A 55 2.66 -33.46 2.86
CA ILE A 55 3.23 -32.26 3.47
C ILE A 55 3.33 -31.13 2.43
N ARG A 56 3.84 -31.43 1.25
CA ARG A 56 4.00 -30.45 0.16
C ARG A 56 2.66 -29.89 -0.34
N GLN A 57 1.65 -30.75 -0.49
CA GLN A 57 0.30 -30.32 -0.88
C GLN A 57 -0.33 -29.43 0.22
N GLY A 58 -0.19 -29.81 1.48
CA GLY A 58 -0.66 -29.00 2.62
C GLY A 58 -0.02 -27.61 2.66
N GLN A 59 1.29 -27.50 2.42
CA GLN A 59 1.98 -26.22 2.31
C GLN A 59 1.44 -25.34 1.18
N TYR A 60 1.16 -25.92 0.01
CA TYR A 60 0.60 -25.18 -1.12
C TYR A 60 -0.79 -24.60 -0.82
N LEU A 61 -1.66 -25.39 -0.16
CA LEU A 61 -2.99 -24.95 0.25
C LEU A 61 -2.91 -23.81 1.28
N CYS A 62 -2.04 -23.93 2.28
CA CYS A 62 -1.83 -22.88 3.28
C CYS A 62 -1.31 -21.58 2.67
N ARG A 63 -0.34 -21.66 1.75
CA ARG A 63 0.19 -20.49 1.05
C ARG A 63 -0.86 -19.78 0.20
N PHE A 64 -1.72 -20.54 -0.48
CA PHE A 64 -2.81 -19.96 -1.26
C PHE A 64 -3.80 -19.15 -0.40
N ASP A 65 -4.04 -19.61 0.83
CA ASP A 65 -4.88 -18.92 1.81
C ASP A 65 -4.21 -17.65 2.35
N GLU A 66 -2.91 -17.70 2.67
CA GLU A 66 -2.16 -16.50 3.08
C GLU A 66 -2.16 -15.41 2.00
N ASP A 67 -1.97 -15.80 0.73
CA ASP A 67 -2.03 -14.86 -0.40
C ASP A 67 -3.43 -14.24 -0.54
N ALA A 68 -4.49 -15.02 -0.31
CA ALA A 68 -5.87 -14.52 -0.34
C ALA A 68 -6.13 -13.53 0.81
N MET A 69 -5.70 -13.85 2.02
CA MET A 69 -5.79 -12.99 3.19
C MET A 69 -4.99 -11.69 3.00
N PHE A 70 -3.79 -11.78 2.44
CA PHE A 70 -2.95 -10.62 2.15
C PHE A 70 -3.57 -9.71 1.09
N ARG A 71 -4.18 -10.27 0.03
CA ARG A 71 -4.94 -9.51 -0.97
C ARG A 71 -6.12 -8.78 -0.34
N GLU A 72 -6.86 -9.42 0.58
CA GLU A 72 -7.98 -8.78 1.27
C GLU A 72 -7.49 -7.59 2.12
N LEU A 73 -6.42 -7.78 2.90
CA LEU A 73 -5.82 -6.72 3.71
C LEU A 73 -5.37 -5.52 2.85
N GLN A 74 -4.66 -5.78 1.74
CA GLN A 74 -4.27 -4.71 0.81
C GLN A 74 -5.49 -4.01 0.19
N GLY A 75 -6.54 -4.75 -0.14
CA GLY A 75 -7.81 -4.21 -0.62
C GLY A 75 -8.41 -3.20 0.38
N ARG A 76 -8.49 -3.57 1.66
CA ARG A 76 -9.03 -2.69 2.72
C ARG A 76 -8.16 -1.45 2.93
N ILE A 77 -6.83 -1.59 2.92
CA ILE A 77 -5.90 -0.46 3.07
C ILE A 77 -6.03 0.52 1.90
N SER A 78 -6.06 0.00 0.66
CA SER A 78 -6.15 0.83 -0.54
C SER A 78 -7.48 1.59 -0.63
N GLN A 79 -8.61 0.97 -0.24
CA GLN A 79 -9.91 1.63 -0.20
C GLN A 79 -9.94 2.77 0.84
N ARG A 80 -9.35 2.58 2.02
CA ARG A 80 -9.22 3.65 3.03
C ARG A 80 -8.41 4.83 2.48
N ARG A 81 -7.31 4.56 1.77
CA ARG A 81 -6.48 5.60 1.13
C ARG A 81 -7.26 6.35 0.04
N LYS A 82 -7.97 5.64 -0.83
CA LYS A 82 -8.83 6.25 -1.87
C LYS A 82 -9.95 7.11 -1.28
N ARG A 83 -10.57 6.67 -0.17
CA ARG A 83 -11.60 7.47 0.53
C ARG A 83 -11.02 8.76 1.10
N LYS A 84 -9.85 8.72 1.76
CA LYS A 84 -9.18 9.92 2.28
C LYS A 84 -8.83 10.92 1.18
N LEU A 85 -8.28 10.43 0.06
CA LEU A 85 -7.95 11.29 -1.08
C LEU A 85 -9.21 11.94 -1.68
N ARG A 86 -10.29 11.20 -1.88
CA ARG A 86 -11.56 11.78 -2.37
C ARG A 86 -12.10 12.89 -1.46
N VAL A 87 -12.02 12.70 -0.15
CA VAL A 87 -12.44 13.75 0.82
C VAL A 87 -11.55 14.98 0.70
N LEU A 88 -10.22 14.82 0.63
CA LEU A 88 -9.29 15.94 0.46
C LEU A 88 -9.52 16.72 -0.84
N TYR A 89 -9.73 16.01 -1.97
CA TYR A 89 -10.03 16.66 -3.24
C TYR A 89 -11.39 17.37 -3.20
N ALA A 90 -12.42 16.76 -2.60
CA ALA A 90 -13.73 17.39 -2.44
C ALA A 90 -13.67 18.64 -1.56
N SER A 91 -12.93 18.61 -0.45
CA SER A 91 -12.74 19.78 0.42
C SER A 91 -11.97 20.90 -0.29
N SER A 92 -10.94 20.55 -1.06
CA SER A 92 -10.16 21.53 -1.83
C SER A 92 -11.01 22.19 -2.92
N ALA A 93 -11.82 21.41 -3.65
CA ALA A 93 -12.71 21.95 -4.67
C ALA A 93 -13.78 22.88 -4.08
N ALA A 94 -14.36 22.51 -2.93
CA ALA A 94 -15.32 23.35 -2.22
C ALA A 94 -14.71 24.68 -1.74
N ALA A 95 -13.49 24.64 -1.20
CA ALA A 95 -12.78 25.85 -0.75
C ALA A 95 -12.49 26.81 -1.92
N ILE A 96 -12.05 26.28 -3.07
CA ILE A 96 -11.81 27.08 -4.28
C ILE A 96 -13.13 27.73 -4.76
N LEU A 97 -14.22 26.97 -4.81
CA LEU A 97 -15.54 27.51 -5.18
C LEU A 97 -15.98 28.63 -4.24
N LEU A 98 -15.84 28.46 -2.92
CA LEU A 98 -16.17 29.50 -1.94
C LEU A 98 -15.33 30.77 -2.14
N LEU A 99 -14.01 30.63 -2.34
CA LEU A 99 -13.14 31.77 -2.62
C LEU A 99 -13.56 32.50 -3.89
N THR A 100 -13.86 31.77 -4.98
CA THR A 100 -14.33 32.39 -6.23
C THR A 100 -15.67 33.10 -6.05
N LEU A 101 -16.59 32.54 -5.26
CA LEU A 101 -17.88 33.17 -4.97
C LEU A 101 -17.71 34.46 -4.16
N ILE A 102 -16.85 34.44 -3.13
CA ILE A 102 -16.54 35.63 -2.32
C ILE A 102 -15.91 36.72 -3.17
N THR A 103 -14.92 36.37 -4.00
CA THR A 103 -14.29 37.32 -4.92
C THR A 103 -15.32 37.91 -5.88
N LEU A 104 -16.17 37.08 -6.47
CA LEU A 104 -17.20 37.54 -7.40
C LEU A 104 -18.20 38.48 -6.71
N LEU A 105 -18.71 38.10 -5.53
CA LEU A 105 -19.62 38.94 -4.74
C LEU A 105 -18.97 40.28 -4.39
N TYR A 106 -17.72 40.29 -3.93
CA TYR A 106 -16.99 41.52 -3.61
C TYR A 106 -16.82 42.44 -4.83
N THR A 107 -16.55 41.87 -6.00
CA THR A 107 -16.39 42.65 -7.25
C THR A 107 -17.72 43.15 -7.82
N TYR A 108 -18.82 42.42 -7.60
CA TYR A 108 -20.14 42.76 -8.12
C TYR A 108 -21.00 43.57 -7.15
N THR A 109 -20.68 43.60 -5.85
CA THR A 109 -21.27 44.58 -4.93
C THR A 109 -20.80 45.97 -5.35
N PRO A 110 -21.71 46.87 -5.79
CA PRO A 110 -21.36 48.26 -6.00
C PRO A 110 -20.78 48.79 -4.69
N LYS A 111 -19.57 49.35 -4.75
CA LYS A 111 -19.09 50.21 -3.67
C LYS A 111 -20.05 51.38 -3.62
N GLU A 112 -21.06 51.33 -2.76
CA GLU A 112 -21.71 52.54 -2.27
C GLU A 112 -20.58 53.39 -1.71
N ALA A 113 -20.23 54.42 -2.48
CA ALA A 113 -19.15 55.33 -2.17
C ALA A 113 -19.50 55.99 -0.84
N PHE A 114 -18.82 55.59 0.24
CA PHE A 114 -18.82 56.35 1.48
C PHE A 114 -18.38 57.78 1.13
N PRO A 115 -19.10 58.82 1.60
CA PRO A 115 -18.82 60.19 1.19
C PRO A 115 -17.43 60.55 1.68
N ASP A 116 -16.66 61.08 0.75
CA ASP A 116 -15.31 61.59 0.86
C ASP A 116 -15.16 62.44 2.13
N THR A 117 -14.65 61.84 3.21
CA THR A 117 -14.20 62.58 4.38
C THR A 117 -12.96 63.33 3.93
N GLN A 118 -13.15 64.58 3.48
CA GLN A 118 -12.08 65.49 3.11
C GLN A 118 -11.05 65.53 4.23
N ILE A 119 -9.91 64.90 3.99
CA ILE A 119 -8.70 65.07 4.77
C ILE A 119 -8.17 66.45 4.38
N THR A 120 -8.69 67.51 4.99
CA THR A 120 -8.08 68.85 4.92
C THR A 120 -6.81 68.82 5.76
N SER A 121 -5.75 68.31 5.13
CA SER A 121 -4.37 68.44 5.55
C SER A 121 -3.76 69.60 4.76
N ILE A 122 -2.85 70.32 5.44
CA ILE A 122 -1.93 71.36 4.94
C ILE A 122 -2.47 72.78 5.12
N GLY A 123 -1.83 73.49 6.04
CA GLY A 123 -2.12 74.86 6.42
C GLY A 123 -1.95 75.84 5.27
N GLU A 124 -2.87 76.80 5.22
CA GLU A 124 -2.73 78.00 4.41
C GLU A 124 -2.45 79.16 5.34
N VAL A 125 -1.25 79.70 5.19
CA VAL A 125 -0.67 80.76 6.00
C VAL A 125 -1.34 82.09 5.63
N MET A 126 -1.91 82.74 6.65
CA MET A 126 -2.31 84.14 6.71
C MET A 126 -1.55 85.04 5.72
N ASN A 127 -2.22 85.59 4.70
CA ASN A 127 -1.67 86.69 3.89
C ASN A 127 -2.52 87.95 4.03
N GLN A 128 -1.79 89.02 4.36
CA GLN A 128 -2.18 90.33 4.81
C GLN A 128 -2.69 91.19 3.65
N ASN A 129 -3.82 91.89 3.86
CA ASN A 129 -3.99 93.34 3.62
C ASN A 129 -5.44 93.69 3.25
N LYS A 130 -6.15 94.30 4.19
CA LYS A 130 -7.12 95.38 3.92
C LYS A 130 -7.44 96.09 5.24
N VAL A 131 -6.56 97.02 5.61
CA VAL A 131 -6.89 98.05 6.60
C VAL A 131 -7.89 98.99 5.92
N GLN A 132 -9.11 99.08 6.45
CA GLN A 132 -10.13 100.02 5.98
C GLN A 132 -9.98 101.32 6.77
N LEU A 133 -9.77 102.45 6.08
CA LEU A 133 -9.89 103.78 6.65
C LEU A 133 -11.37 104.20 6.56
N ILE A 134 -11.96 104.50 7.70
CA ILE A 134 -13.25 105.17 7.80
C ILE A 134 -12.98 106.66 7.52
N THR A 135 -13.67 107.23 6.53
CA THR A 135 -13.82 108.69 6.40
C THR A 135 -15.29 109.06 6.37
#